data_AF-A0A6B0ZK38-F1
#
_entry.id   AF-A0A6B0ZK38-F1
#
_cell.length_a   1.000
_cell.length_b   1.000
_cell.length_c   1.000
_cell.angle_alpha   90.00
_cell.angle_beta   90.00
_cell.angle_gamma   90.00
#
_symmetry.space_group_name_H-M   'P 1'
#
loop_
_entity.id
_entity.type
_entity.pdbx_description
1 polymer ?
#
loop_
_entity_poly.entity_id
_entity_poly.type
_entity_poly.pdbx_seq_one_letter_code
_entity_poly.pdbx_strand_id
1 'polypeptide(L)'
;MDDQQRLRHGQAVALQYALQVLLNVGRRPDLVRGVLSDTQLAAEGAVHSAVLGSGYAARILSPFVVEVALKALTAQRVGRRAAPTHDLVELYDGLHDDQSPISAQSELDREFERIKMSEIPDETRSLREVLEAHGDNFVRWRYLDDPVGLEGQADLLQYVACAVLNVYNTASG
;
A
#
# COMPACT_ATOMS: atom_id res chain seq x y z
N MET A 1 5.17 24.78 1.71
CA MET A 1 4.70 23.39 1.72
C MET A 1 3.19 23.47 1.84
N ASP A 2 2.45 22.99 0.85
CA ASP A 2 0.99 23.08 0.79
C ASP A 2 0.35 22.20 1.89
N ASP A 3 -0.63 22.73 2.63
CA ASP A 3 -1.32 22.00 3.70
C ASP A 3 -1.97 20.71 3.17
N GLN A 4 -2.41 20.72 1.91
CA GLN A 4 -2.99 19.53 1.27
C GLN A 4 -1.96 18.41 1.05
N GLN A 5 -0.69 18.74 0.78
CA GLN A 5 0.40 17.77 0.67
C GLN A 5 0.66 17.08 2.01
N ARG A 6 0.79 17.88 3.08
CA ARG A 6 1.03 17.36 4.45
C ARG A 6 -0.10 16.48 4.93
N LEU A 7 -1.35 16.87 4.66
CA LEU A 7 -2.52 16.07 4.99
C LEU A 7 -2.52 14.72 4.26
N ARG A 8 -2.22 14.70 2.95
CA ARG A 8 -2.11 13.45 2.20
C ARG A 8 -1.00 12.54 2.71
N HIS A 9 0.17 13.10 3.02
CA HIS A 9 1.25 12.32 3.63
C HIS A 9 0.80 11.71 4.97
N GLY A 10 0.19 12.51 5.85
CA GLY A 10 -0.33 12.01 7.13
C GLY A 10 -1.40 10.92 6.96
N GLN A 11 -2.28 11.06 5.97
CA GLN A 11 -3.24 10.03 5.59
C GLN A 11 -2.54 8.74 5.15
N ALA A 12 -1.56 8.84 4.25
CA ALA A 12 -0.80 7.67 3.79
C ALA A 12 -0.10 6.94 4.95
N VAL A 13 0.51 7.66 5.88
CA VAL A 13 1.15 7.09 7.08
C VAL A 13 0.12 6.37 7.96
N ALA A 14 -1.03 6.99 8.23
CA ALA A 14 -2.08 6.39 9.04
C ALA A 14 -2.66 5.12 8.39
N LEU A 15 -2.87 5.14 7.07
CA LEU A 15 -3.37 4.00 6.31
C LEU A 15 -2.32 2.87 6.28
N GLN A 16 -1.03 3.18 6.11
CA GLN A 16 0.06 2.19 6.18
C GLN A 16 0.11 1.52 7.55
N TYR A 17 -0.07 2.29 8.63
CA TYR A 17 -0.15 1.72 9.98
C TYR A 17 -1.34 0.76 10.13
N ALA A 18 -2.52 1.17 9.69
CA ALA A 18 -3.71 0.31 9.72
C ALA A 18 -3.53 -0.96 8.89
N LEU A 19 -2.93 -0.86 7.70
CA LEU A 19 -2.57 -2.00 6.85
C LEU A 19 -1.65 -2.98 7.59
N GLN A 20 -0.60 -2.48 8.25
CA GLN A 20 0.33 -3.33 9.00
C GLN A 20 -0.37 -4.09 10.13
N VAL A 21 -1.30 -3.45 10.84
CA VAL A 21 -2.12 -4.11 11.88
C VAL A 21 -2.93 -5.25 11.27
N LEU A 22 -3.62 -5.02 10.16
CA LEU A 22 -4.45 -6.03 9.48
C LEU A 22 -3.61 -7.20 8.95
N LEU A 23 -2.45 -6.94 8.35
CA LEU A 23 -1.53 -7.96 7.86
C LEU A 23 -0.98 -8.81 9.02
N ASN A 24 -0.62 -8.18 10.13
CA ASN A 24 -0.14 -8.88 11.32
C ASN A 24 -1.22 -9.79 11.91
N VAL A 25 -2.47 -9.30 11.98
CA VAL A 25 -3.62 -10.12 12.40
C VAL A 25 -3.80 -11.34 11.48
N GLY A 26 -3.67 -11.16 10.16
CA GLY A 26 -3.73 -12.26 9.19
C GLY A 26 -2.68 -13.35 9.43
N ARG A 27 -1.51 -12.99 9.94
CA ARG A 27 -0.39 -13.91 10.22
C ARG A 27 -0.41 -14.49 11.64
N ARG A 28 -1.12 -13.85 12.56
CA ARG A 28 -1.08 -14.15 14.00
C ARG A 28 -2.49 -14.27 14.59
N PRO A 29 -3.12 -15.46 14.50
CA PRO A 29 -4.46 -15.70 15.04
C PRO A 29 -4.58 -15.46 16.56
N ASP A 30 -3.47 -15.51 17.30
CA ASP A 30 -3.41 -15.14 18.71
C ASP A 30 -3.75 -13.66 18.97
N LEU A 31 -3.39 -12.76 18.06
CA LEU A 31 -3.76 -11.34 18.18
C LEU A 31 -5.27 -11.14 18.07
N VAL A 32 -5.95 -11.90 17.22
CA VAL A 32 -7.42 -11.88 17.11
C VAL A 32 -8.06 -12.31 18.42
N ARG A 33 -7.55 -13.40 19.02
CA ARG A 33 -8.08 -13.91 20.29
C ARG A 33 -7.99 -12.90 21.42
N GLY A 34 -6.93 -12.08 21.45
CA GLY A 34 -6.76 -11.03 22.46
C GLY A 34 -7.68 -9.82 22.29
N VAL A 35 -8.34 -9.67 21.14
CA VAL A 35 -9.21 -8.52 20.82
C VAL A 35 -10.69 -8.89 20.84
N LEU A 36 -11.04 -10.14 20.50
CA LEU A 36 -12.43 -10.61 20.54
C LEU A 36 -12.90 -10.79 21.99
N SER A 37 -14.15 -10.40 22.25
CA SER A 37 -14.82 -10.70 23.52
C SER A 37 -15.11 -12.18 23.70
N ASP A 38 -15.32 -12.63 24.94
CA ASP A 38 -15.69 -14.01 25.26
C ASP A 38 -16.94 -14.48 24.51
N THR A 39 -17.91 -13.58 24.32
CA THR A 39 -19.14 -13.85 23.56
C THR A 39 -18.86 -14.12 22.08
N GLN A 40 -17.90 -13.43 21.48
CA GLN A 40 -17.50 -13.65 20.09
C GLN A 40 -16.65 -14.92 19.95
N LEU A 41 -15.78 -15.21 20.92
CA LEU A 41 -14.96 -16.41 20.93
C LEU A 41 -15.78 -17.70 21.12
N ALA A 42 -16.95 -17.60 21.75
CA ALA A 42 -17.89 -18.71 21.87
C ALA A 42 -18.50 -19.15 20.53
N ALA A 43 -18.47 -18.30 19.50
CA ALA A 43 -18.92 -18.66 18.17
C ALA A 43 -17.86 -19.50 17.44
N GLU A 44 -18.28 -20.66 16.92
CA GLU A 44 -17.41 -21.55 16.17
C GLU A 44 -16.78 -20.83 14.97
N GLY A 45 -15.47 -20.97 14.80
CA GLY A 45 -14.75 -20.37 13.67
C GLY A 45 -14.61 -18.84 13.73
N ALA A 46 -14.98 -18.16 14.82
CA ALA A 46 -14.89 -16.70 14.93
C ALA A 46 -13.46 -16.16 14.67
N VAL A 47 -12.45 -16.80 15.25
CA VAL A 47 -11.03 -16.42 15.04
C VAL A 47 -10.64 -16.55 13.58
N HIS A 48 -11.00 -17.68 12.94
CA HIS A 48 -10.70 -17.91 11.54
C HIS A 48 -11.40 -16.89 10.63
N SER A 49 -12.67 -16.61 10.88
CA SER A 49 -13.45 -15.62 10.13
C SER A 49 -12.87 -14.21 10.26
N ALA A 50 -12.42 -13.82 11.46
CA ALA A 50 -11.77 -12.53 11.69
C ALA A 50 -10.38 -12.44 11.03
N VAL A 51 -9.60 -13.52 11.01
CA VAL A 51 -8.33 -13.59 10.26
C VAL A 51 -8.59 -13.40 8.76
N LEU A 52 -9.56 -14.12 8.19
CA LEU A 52 -9.95 -13.99 6.78
C LEU A 52 -10.42 -12.57 6.46
N GLY A 53 -11.32 -12.01 7.28
CA GLY A 53 -11.82 -10.65 7.13
C GLY A 53 -10.70 -9.59 7.21
N SER A 54 -9.69 -9.82 8.06
CA SER A 54 -8.54 -8.91 8.17
C SER A 54 -7.65 -8.98 6.93
N GLY A 55 -7.39 -10.18 6.42
CA GLY A 55 -6.69 -10.36 5.14
C GLY A 55 -7.43 -9.73 3.97
N TYR A 56 -8.76 -9.79 3.96
CA TYR A 56 -9.60 -9.13 2.97
C TYR A 56 -9.49 -7.60 3.07
N ALA A 57 -9.63 -7.04 4.28
CA ALA A 57 -9.51 -5.61 4.52
C ALA A 57 -8.12 -5.05 4.16
N ALA A 58 -7.06 -5.80 4.46
CA ALA A 58 -5.69 -5.42 4.09
C ALA A 58 -5.56 -5.22 2.57
N ARG A 59 -6.09 -6.15 1.77
CA ARG A 59 -6.01 -6.09 0.31
C ARG A 59 -6.77 -4.90 -0.28
N ILE A 60 -7.92 -4.53 0.28
CA ILE A 60 -8.62 -3.31 -0.14
C ILE A 60 -7.80 -2.06 0.19
N LEU A 61 -7.17 -2.07 1.38
CA LEU A 61 -6.48 -0.90 1.90
C LEU A 61 -5.15 -0.64 1.20
N SER A 62 -4.43 -1.69 0.79
CA SER A 62 -3.08 -1.55 0.24
C SER A 62 -2.94 -0.68 -1.01
N PRO A 63 -3.78 -0.77 -2.06
CA PRO A 63 -3.69 0.15 -3.20
C PRO A 63 -4.03 1.58 -2.79
N PHE A 64 -4.92 1.77 -1.80
CA PHE A 64 -5.32 3.10 -1.35
C PHE A 64 -4.18 3.81 -0.60
N VAL A 65 -3.38 3.06 0.18
CA VAL A 65 -2.15 3.61 0.78
C VAL A 65 -1.21 4.11 -0.31
N VAL A 66 -0.93 3.29 -1.32
CA VAL A 66 -0.03 3.64 -2.42
C VAL A 66 -0.55 4.84 -3.21
N GLU A 67 -1.86 4.88 -3.51
CA GLU A 67 -2.50 5.99 -4.21
C GLU A 67 -2.27 7.32 -3.47
N VAL A 68 -2.58 7.36 -2.17
CA VAL A 68 -2.44 8.59 -1.36
C VAL A 68 -0.97 8.98 -1.21
N ALA A 69 -0.07 8.00 -1.04
CA ALA A 69 1.36 8.23 -0.93
C ALA A 69 1.93 8.82 -2.23
N LEU A 70 1.59 8.25 -3.40
CA LEU A 70 2.02 8.76 -4.70
C LEU A 70 1.50 10.17 -4.94
N LYS A 71 0.22 10.44 -4.61
CA LYS A 71 -0.36 11.79 -4.72
C LYS A 71 0.34 12.82 -3.83
N ALA A 72 0.80 12.41 -2.64
CA ALA A 72 1.60 13.27 -1.78
C ALA A 72 2.99 13.52 -2.38
N LEU A 73 3.64 12.47 -2.91
CA LEU A 73 4.96 12.56 -3.53
C LEU A 73 4.94 13.43 -4.80
N THR A 74 3.95 13.28 -5.69
CA THR A 74 3.81 14.14 -6.88
C THR A 74 3.68 15.61 -6.50
N ALA A 75 2.85 15.92 -5.49
CA ALA A 75 2.65 17.28 -5.03
C ALA A 75 3.95 17.89 -4.47
N GLN A 76 4.76 17.09 -3.78
CA GLN A 76 6.03 17.52 -3.21
C GLN A 76 7.13 17.69 -4.26
N ARG A 77 7.32 16.69 -5.12
CA ARG A 77 8.48 16.59 -6.02
C ARG A 77 8.29 17.34 -7.32
N VAL A 78 7.09 17.28 -7.89
CA VAL A 78 6.79 17.89 -9.20
C VAL A 78 6.10 19.25 -9.03
N GLY A 79 5.74 19.62 -7.79
CA GLY A 79 5.11 20.92 -7.49
C GLY A 79 3.72 21.10 -8.13
N ARG A 80 3.09 20.01 -8.59
CA ARG A 80 1.77 20.02 -9.25
C ARG A 80 0.77 19.13 -8.53
N ARG A 81 -0.51 19.44 -8.69
CA ARG A 81 -1.58 18.57 -8.22
C ARG A 81 -1.52 17.25 -8.97
N ALA A 82 -1.50 16.14 -8.23
CA ALA A 82 -1.58 14.80 -8.82
C ALA A 82 -2.88 14.62 -9.63
N ALA A 83 -2.82 13.76 -10.64
CA ALA A 83 -3.95 13.45 -11.50
C ALA A 83 -5.17 12.95 -10.67
N PRO A 84 -6.40 13.33 -11.04
CA PRO A 84 -7.63 12.86 -10.37
C PRO A 84 -7.98 11.43 -10.81
N THR A 85 -7.02 10.51 -10.70
CA THR A 85 -7.13 9.10 -11.09
C THR A 85 -6.92 8.20 -9.88
N HIS A 86 -7.37 6.96 -10.00
CA HIS A 86 -7.12 5.85 -9.07
C HIS A 86 -6.13 4.83 -9.66
N ASP A 87 -5.72 5.04 -10.91
CA ASP A 87 -4.74 4.20 -11.57
C ASP A 87 -3.35 4.49 -10.99
N LEU A 88 -2.76 3.48 -10.35
CA LEU A 88 -1.46 3.61 -9.70
C LEU A 88 -0.32 3.79 -10.72
N VAL A 89 -0.45 3.23 -11.93
CA VAL A 89 0.52 3.38 -13.02
C VAL A 89 0.48 4.79 -13.56
N GLU A 90 -0.71 5.37 -13.78
CA GLU A 90 -0.84 6.77 -14.18
C GLU A 90 -0.27 7.73 -13.12
N LEU A 91 -0.48 7.45 -11.83
CA LEU A 91 0.11 8.24 -10.74
C LEU A 91 1.63 8.12 -10.69
N TYR A 92 2.15 6.91 -10.93
CA TYR A 92 3.58 6.63 -10.99
C TYR A 92 4.26 7.32 -12.18
N ASP A 93 3.69 7.18 -13.38
CA ASP A 93 4.19 7.86 -14.60
C ASP A 93 4.09 9.39 -14.44
N GLY A 94 3.14 9.89 -13.65
CA GLY A 94 3.01 11.30 -13.27
C GLY A 94 4.13 11.86 -12.38
N LEU A 95 5.03 11.01 -11.84
CA LEU A 95 6.25 11.42 -11.13
C LEU A 95 7.39 11.83 -12.06
N HIS A 96 7.24 11.62 -13.37
CA HIS A 96 8.20 12.11 -14.33
C HIS A 96 8.19 13.65 -14.36
N ASP A 97 9.37 14.24 -14.18
CA ASP A 97 9.61 15.66 -14.30
C ASP A 97 10.76 15.88 -15.29
N ASP A 98 10.43 16.40 -16.47
CA ASP A 98 11.39 16.68 -17.55
C ASP A 98 12.47 17.71 -17.15
N GLN A 99 12.28 18.42 -16.02
CA GLN A 99 13.16 19.49 -15.57
C GLN A 99 14.18 19.05 -14.51
N SER A 100 14.07 17.83 -13.98
CA SER A 100 14.99 17.31 -12.95
C SER A 100 16.01 16.32 -13.54
N PRO A 101 17.32 16.44 -13.20
CA PRO A 101 18.34 15.48 -13.66
C PRO A 101 18.15 14.07 -13.06
N ILE A 102 17.39 13.94 -11.97
CA ILE A 102 16.94 12.67 -11.41
C ILE A 102 15.43 12.79 -11.19
N SER A 103 14.65 11.98 -11.90
CA SER A 103 13.21 11.96 -11.70
C SER A 103 12.87 11.29 -10.36
N ALA A 104 11.81 11.76 -9.69
CA ALA A 104 11.29 11.11 -8.48
C ALA A 104 10.92 9.64 -8.73
N GLN A 105 10.55 9.33 -9.98
CA GLN A 105 10.33 7.99 -10.49
C GLN A 105 11.58 7.10 -10.35
N SER A 106 12.75 7.56 -10.81
CA SER A 106 14.01 6.82 -10.69
C SER A 106 14.47 6.63 -9.25
N GLU A 107 14.21 7.58 -8.36
CA GLU A 107 14.49 7.41 -6.93
C GLU A 107 13.58 6.35 -6.30
N LEU A 108 12.31 6.37 -6.68
CA LEU A 108 11.32 5.40 -6.22
C LEU A 108 11.64 3.99 -6.69
N ASP A 109 12.05 3.82 -7.95
CA ASP A 109 12.53 2.52 -8.46
C ASP A 109 13.71 2.00 -7.64
N ARG A 110 14.72 2.84 -7.38
CA ARG A 110 15.90 2.43 -6.59
C ARG A 110 15.53 2.06 -5.16
N GLU A 111 14.64 2.82 -4.54
CA GLU A 111 14.23 2.57 -3.16
C GLU A 111 13.38 1.29 -3.07
N PHE A 112 12.49 1.07 -4.05
CA PHE A 112 11.74 -0.19 -4.14
C PHE A 112 12.67 -1.38 -4.34
N GLU A 113 13.65 -1.30 -5.25
CA GLU A 113 14.65 -2.35 -5.44
C GLU A 113 15.47 -2.61 -4.17
N ARG A 114 15.87 -1.56 -3.46
CA ARG A 114 16.58 -1.68 -2.18
C ARG A 114 15.77 -2.47 -1.15
N ILE A 115 14.48 -2.14 -1.00
CA ILE A 115 13.57 -2.86 -0.09
C ILE A 115 13.35 -4.28 -0.59
N LYS A 116 13.20 -4.48 -1.90
CA LYS A 116 12.98 -5.79 -2.51
C LYS A 116 14.11 -6.75 -2.19
N MET A 117 15.35 -6.30 -2.38
CA MET A 117 16.54 -7.10 -2.07
C MET A 117 16.70 -7.45 -0.59
N SER A 118 16.16 -6.64 0.34
CA SER A 118 16.28 -6.91 1.78
C SER A 118 15.12 -7.72 2.35
N GLU A 119 13.88 -7.42 1.95
CA GLU A 119 12.67 -7.97 2.59
C GLU A 119 12.03 -9.11 1.80
N ILE A 120 12.16 -9.11 0.47
CA ILE A 120 11.47 -10.03 -0.45
C ILE A 120 12.38 -10.44 -1.62
N PRO A 121 13.54 -11.06 -1.36
CA PRO A 121 14.59 -11.29 -2.37
C PRO A 121 14.16 -12.18 -3.55
N ASP A 122 13.10 -12.98 -3.38
CA ASP A 122 12.54 -13.83 -4.43
C ASP A 122 11.62 -13.07 -5.40
N GLU A 123 11.22 -11.83 -5.07
CA GLU A 123 10.40 -11.01 -5.96
C GLU A 123 11.27 -10.44 -7.09
N THR A 124 10.85 -10.68 -8.33
CA THR A 124 11.61 -10.34 -9.53
C THR A 124 11.00 -9.20 -10.32
N ARG A 125 9.71 -8.92 -10.12
CA ARG A 125 9.00 -7.83 -10.79
C ARG A 125 9.61 -6.49 -10.46
N SER A 126 9.56 -5.60 -11.44
CA SER A 126 9.78 -4.16 -11.30
C SER A 126 8.61 -3.50 -10.56
N LEU A 127 8.83 -2.29 -10.06
CA LEU A 127 7.77 -1.50 -9.43
C LEU A 127 6.56 -1.34 -10.35
N ARG A 128 6.77 -1.00 -11.62
CA ARG A 128 5.69 -0.83 -12.60
C ARG A 128 4.86 -2.10 -12.77
N GLU A 129 5.51 -3.26 -12.94
CA GLU A 129 4.81 -4.55 -13.06
C GLU A 129 4.01 -4.90 -11.80
N VAL A 130 4.50 -4.54 -10.61
CA VAL A 130 3.73 -4.68 -9.37
C VAL A 130 2.49 -3.77 -9.42
N LEU A 131 2.64 -2.49 -9.77
CA LEU A 131 1.51 -1.56 -9.87
C LEU A 131 0.46 -2.03 -10.90
N GLU A 132 0.90 -2.48 -12.08
CA GLU A 132 0.04 -3.01 -13.16
C GLU A 132 -0.75 -4.24 -12.69
N ALA A 133 -0.11 -5.17 -11.98
CA ALA A 133 -0.76 -6.36 -11.44
C ALA A 133 -1.87 -6.03 -10.41
N HIS A 134 -1.87 -4.82 -9.87
CA HIS A 134 -2.87 -4.34 -8.92
C HIS A 134 -3.94 -3.43 -9.53
N GLY A 135 -3.85 -3.08 -10.82
CA GLY A 135 -4.86 -2.27 -11.53
C GLY A 135 -6.22 -2.98 -11.65
N ASP A 136 -6.22 -4.27 -12.04
CA ASP A 136 -7.46 -5.07 -12.19
C ASP A 136 -8.09 -5.47 -10.84
N ASN A 137 -7.25 -5.50 -9.82
CA ASN A 137 -7.61 -5.94 -8.49
C ASN A 137 -8.59 -4.99 -7.79
N PHE A 138 -8.41 -3.67 -7.96
CA PHE A 138 -9.29 -2.68 -7.31
C PHE A 138 -10.77 -2.83 -7.70
N VAL A 139 -11.06 -3.18 -8.96
CA VAL A 139 -12.43 -3.39 -9.45
C VAL A 139 -13.00 -4.72 -8.95
N ARG A 140 -12.20 -5.80 -8.96
CA ARG A 140 -12.65 -7.12 -8.50
C ARG A 140 -12.88 -7.17 -6.99
N TRP A 141 -12.11 -6.40 -6.22
CA TRP A 141 -12.21 -6.35 -4.76
C TRP A 141 -13.43 -5.57 -4.24
N ARG A 142 -14.14 -4.82 -5.10
CA ARG A 142 -15.37 -4.13 -4.68
C ARG A 142 -16.54 -5.05 -4.42
N TYR A 143 -16.53 -6.27 -4.97
CA TYR A 143 -17.72 -7.11 -5.01
C TYR A 143 -17.79 -8.18 -3.91
N LEU A 144 -16.82 -8.28 -2.98
CA LEU A 144 -16.87 -9.19 -1.80
C LEU A 144 -17.09 -10.69 -2.12
N ASP A 145 -17.13 -11.08 -3.40
CA ASP A 145 -17.70 -12.36 -3.84
C ASP A 145 -16.81 -13.58 -3.53
N ASP A 146 -15.49 -13.40 -3.39
CA ASP A 146 -14.57 -14.50 -3.06
C ASP A 146 -13.34 -14.02 -2.25
N PRO A 147 -13.41 -14.00 -0.91
CA PRO A 147 -12.28 -13.64 -0.07
C PRO A 147 -11.17 -14.70 -0.03
N VAL A 148 -11.47 -15.97 -0.41
CA VAL A 148 -10.53 -17.10 -0.35
C VAL A 148 -9.66 -17.14 -1.60
N GLY A 149 -10.23 -16.85 -2.77
CA GLY A 149 -9.51 -16.69 -4.04
C GLY A 149 -8.52 -15.52 -4.08
N LEU A 150 -8.41 -14.74 -3.00
CA LEU A 150 -7.46 -13.65 -2.86
C LEU A 150 -6.12 -14.07 -2.20
N GLU A 151 -5.97 -15.31 -1.74
CA GLU A 151 -4.71 -15.86 -1.22
C GLU A 151 -3.61 -15.90 -2.30
N GLY A 152 -2.41 -15.40 -2.00
CA GLY A 152 -1.25 -15.66 -2.87
C GLY A 152 -0.20 -14.56 -3.06
N GLN A 153 -0.41 -13.31 -2.63
CA GLN A 153 0.65 -12.30 -2.65
C GLN A 153 0.79 -11.71 -1.25
N ALA A 154 1.91 -12.00 -0.58
CA ALA A 154 2.32 -11.22 0.59
C ALA A 154 2.34 -9.75 0.13
N ASP A 155 1.41 -8.94 0.64
CA ASP A 155 0.95 -7.70 0.01
C ASP A 155 2.10 -6.79 -0.44
N LEU A 156 2.52 -6.94 -1.70
CA LEU A 156 3.73 -6.27 -2.23
C LEU A 156 3.56 -4.76 -2.24
N LEU A 157 2.32 -4.31 -2.34
CA LEU A 157 1.94 -2.91 -2.21
C LEU A 157 2.32 -2.31 -0.86
N GLN A 158 2.47 -3.12 0.21
CA GLN A 158 2.99 -2.61 1.48
C GLN A 158 4.45 -2.10 1.33
N TYR A 159 5.26 -2.79 0.51
CA TYR A 159 6.65 -2.43 0.26
C TYR A 159 6.75 -1.26 -0.72
N VAL A 160 5.83 -1.20 -1.69
CA VAL A 160 5.66 -0.02 -2.54
C VAL A 160 5.32 1.20 -1.71
N ALA A 161 4.34 1.10 -0.80
CA ALA A 161 3.95 2.19 0.09
C ALA A 161 5.14 2.65 0.96
N CYS A 162 5.91 1.70 1.52
CA CYS A 162 7.16 2.02 2.23
C CYS A 162 8.15 2.78 1.34
N ALA A 163 8.37 2.34 0.10
CA ALA A 163 9.28 3.00 -0.82
C ALA A 163 8.86 4.45 -1.11
N VAL A 164 7.58 4.67 -1.43
CA VAL A 164 7.03 6.01 -1.69
C VAL A 164 7.19 6.93 -0.47
N LEU A 165 6.89 6.43 0.73
CA LEU A 165 7.02 7.19 1.97
C LEU A 165 8.50 7.51 2.30
N ASN A 166 9.42 6.58 2.04
CA ASN A 166 10.84 6.81 2.25
C ASN A 166 11.38 7.91 1.31
N VAL A 167 11.04 7.85 0.01
CA VAL A 167 11.42 8.90 -0.96
C VAL A 167 10.80 10.25 -0.61
N TYR A 168 9.56 10.27 -0.12
CA TYR A 168 8.92 11.50 0.36
C TYR A 168 9.69 12.13 1.55
N ASN A 169 10.15 11.28 2.48
CA ASN A 169 10.83 11.73 3.70
C ASN A 169 12.24 12.22 3.43
N THR A 170 13.01 11.56 2.56
CA THR A 170 14.35 12.03 2.15
C THR A 170 14.31 13.36 1.41
N ALA A 171 13.21 13.64 0.70
CA ALA A 171 12.98 14.93 0.06
C ALA A 171 12.62 16.07 1.03
N SER A 172 12.25 15.76 2.27
CA SER A 172 11.78 16.72 3.28
C SER A 172 12.86 17.15 4.27
N GLY A 173 13.99 16.45 4.32
CA GLY A 173 15.15 16.74 5.18
C GLY A 173 16.21 17.56 4.46
#